data_AF-A0A1D3TQJ6-F1
#
_entry.id   AF-A0A1D3TQJ6-F1
#
_cell.length_a   1.000
_cell.length_b   1.000
_cell.length_c   1.000
_cell.angle_alpha   90.00
_cell.angle_beta   90.00
_cell.angle_gamma   90.00
#
_symmetry.space_group_name_H-M   'P 1'
#
loop_
_entity.id
_entity.type
_entity.pdbx_description
1 polymer ?
#
loop_
_entity_poly.entity_id
_entity_poly.type
_entity_poly.pdbx_seq_one_letter_code
_entity_poly.pdbx_strand_id
1 'polypeptide(L)'
;MQYYQFEKIFSQMEKEFGKVNSGQEEYHAMMLMPLEGNALKIHRKYPSSNSRRLREAIALVLFDVKEQCTGESINTDSFRDDDNQRLERALLMAFDPFTNQEVKEVITSQTTIDLSDHDQLHAYYVEPVRCLLRIKESIDTWVKQNGADGYFDFIEQFMGSKIHGDEMKFSVLAPK
;
A
#
# COMPACT_ATOMS: atom_id res chain seq x y z
N MET A 1 8.74 5.91 -20.04
CA MET A 1 9.75 5.30 -19.14
C MET A 1 9.16 4.97 -17.77
N GLN A 2 8.49 5.91 -17.10
CA GLN A 2 7.82 5.69 -15.80
C GLN A 2 6.90 4.46 -15.76
N TYR A 3 5.99 4.31 -16.73
CA TYR A 3 5.09 3.14 -16.78
C TYR A 3 5.83 1.79 -16.80
N TYR A 4 6.92 1.68 -17.56
CA TYR A 4 7.73 0.45 -17.62
C TYR A 4 8.39 0.14 -16.26
N GLN A 5 8.85 1.18 -15.54
CA GLN A 5 9.45 1.00 -14.22
C GLN A 5 8.40 0.55 -13.19
N PHE A 6 7.17 1.06 -13.29
CA PHE A 6 6.04 0.59 -12.47
C PHE A 6 5.67 -0.86 -12.75
N GLU A 7 5.52 -1.27 -14.01
CA GLU A 7 5.27 -2.68 -14.32
C GLU A 7 6.40 -3.60 -13.85
N LYS A 8 7.65 -3.13 -13.94
CA LYS A 8 8.83 -3.87 -13.47
C LYS A 8 8.79 -4.07 -11.96
N ILE A 9 8.51 -3.03 -11.15
CA ILE A 9 8.47 -3.18 -9.70
C ILE A 9 7.31 -4.08 -9.27
N PHE A 10 6.11 -3.94 -9.87
CA PHE A 10 5.00 -4.86 -9.57
C PHE A 10 5.38 -6.32 -9.81
N SER A 11 5.99 -6.61 -10.97
CA SER A 11 6.41 -7.97 -11.31
C SER A 11 7.50 -8.51 -10.40
N GLN A 12 8.45 -7.65 -9.99
CA GLN A 12 9.52 -8.04 -9.07
C GLN A 12 8.97 -8.35 -7.68
N MET A 13 8.14 -7.47 -7.13
CA MET A 13 7.57 -7.65 -5.79
C MET A 13 6.59 -8.82 -5.75
N GLU A 14 5.81 -9.08 -6.81
CA GLU A 14 4.98 -10.30 -6.88
C GLU A 14 5.84 -11.57 -6.87
N LYS A 15 6.97 -11.59 -7.59
CA LYS A 15 7.87 -12.75 -7.60
C LYS A 15 8.53 -13.00 -6.25
N GLU A 16 8.86 -11.93 -5.53
CA GLU A 16 9.60 -11.97 -4.26
C GLU A 16 8.68 -12.24 -3.07
N PHE A 17 7.58 -11.49 -2.94
CA PHE A 17 6.68 -11.56 -1.79
C PHE A 17 5.46 -12.46 -2.05
N GLY A 18 5.12 -12.75 -3.31
CA GLY A 18 3.91 -13.46 -3.71
C GLY A 18 2.70 -12.54 -3.91
N LYS A 19 1.50 -13.12 -3.96
CA LYS A 19 0.24 -12.38 -4.12
C LYS A 19 -0.92 -13.01 -3.35
N VAL A 20 -1.94 -12.20 -3.08
CA VAL A 20 -3.26 -12.68 -2.64
C VAL A 20 -4.02 -13.19 -3.87
N ASN A 21 -4.57 -14.41 -3.80
CA ASN A 21 -5.42 -14.89 -4.90
C ASN A 21 -6.82 -14.26 -4.81
N SER A 22 -7.45 -14.06 -5.97
CA SER A 22 -8.84 -13.62 -6.05
C SER A 22 -9.76 -14.55 -5.25
N GLY A 23 -10.63 -13.99 -4.43
CA GLY A 23 -11.54 -14.70 -3.53
C GLY A 23 -10.93 -15.04 -2.16
N GLN A 24 -9.68 -14.67 -1.89
CA GLN A 24 -9.03 -14.84 -0.58
C GLN A 24 -8.91 -13.54 0.22
N GLU A 25 -9.46 -12.42 -0.27
CA GLU A 25 -9.29 -11.09 0.31
C GLU A 25 -9.76 -11.00 1.77
N GLU A 26 -10.79 -11.77 2.14
CA GLU A 26 -11.32 -11.79 3.51
C GLU A 26 -10.25 -12.25 4.54
N TYR A 27 -9.35 -13.17 4.17
CA TYR A 27 -8.26 -13.60 5.04
C TYR A 27 -7.19 -12.53 5.26
N HIS A 28 -7.19 -11.49 4.41
CA HIS A 28 -6.26 -10.37 4.43
C HIS A 28 -6.96 -9.07 4.88
N ALA A 29 -8.22 -9.14 5.32
CA ALA A 29 -9.03 -7.97 5.64
C ALA A 29 -8.42 -7.07 6.72
N MET A 30 -7.66 -7.64 7.66
CA MET A 30 -6.95 -6.86 8.69
C MET A 30 -5.94 -5.88 8.10
N MET A 31 -5.28 -6.23 6.98
CA MET A 31 -4.33 -5.35 6.32
C MET A 31 -4.97 -4.54 5.19
N LEU A 32 -5.91 -5.11 4.43
CA LEU A 32 -6.62 -4.42 3.35
C LEU A 32 -7.44 -3.23 3.87
N MET A 33 -8.14 -3.39 5.00
CA MET A 33 -9.02 -2.35 5.54
C MET A 33 -8.30 -1.01 5.83
N PRO A 34 -7.17 -0.96 6.57
CA PRO A 34 -6.46 0.29 6.80
C PRO A 34 -5.84 0.86 5.50
N LEU A 35 -5.33 0.03 4.60
CA LEU A 35 -4.78 0.49 3.31
C LEU A 35 -5.84 1.20 2.46
N GLU A 36 -6.94 0.51 2.16
CA GLU A 36 -8.02 1.05 1.33
C GLU A 36 -8.75 2.21 2.04
N GLY A 37 -8.97 2.09 3.35
CA GLY A 37 -9.64 3.10 4.15
C GLY A 37 -8.86 4.41 4.23
N ASN A 38 -7.54 4.36 4.39
CA ASN A 38 -6.69 5.55 4.40
C ASN A 38 -6.62 6.21 3.01
N ALA A 39 -6.47 5.40 1.95
CA ALA A 39 -6.49 5.90 0.58
C ALA A 39 -7.83 6.59 0.25
N LEU A 40 -8.96 6.01 0.68
CA LEU A 40 -10.29 6.59 0.46
C LEU A 40 -10.46 7.94 1.15
N LYS A 41 -9.94 8.10 2.38
CA LYS A 41 -9.95 9.40 3.09
C LYS A 41 -9.19 10.47 2.31
N ILE A 42 -8.03 10.13 1.76
CA ILE A 42 -7.27 11.04 0.91
C ILE A 42 -8.05 11.43 -0.34
N HIS A 43 -8.62 10.46 -1.06
CA HIS A 43 -9.39 10.73 -2.27
C HIS A 43 -10.59 11.64 -2.00
N ARG A 44 -11.35 11.40 -0.92
CA ARG A 44 -12.47 12.26 -0.50
C ARG A 44 -12.05 13.71 -0.27
N LYS A 45 -10.86 13.91 0.30
CA LYS A 45 -10.31 15.24 0.58
C LYS A 45 -9.69 15.89 -0.66
N TYR A 46 -9.10 15.09 -1.54
CA TYR A 46 -8.39 15.51 -2.75
C TYR A 46 -8.80 14.63 -3.93
N PRO A 47 -9.90 14.94 -4.64
CA PRO A 47 -10.38 14.10 -5.74
C PRO A 47 -9.38 13.92 -6.90
N SER A 48 -8.39 14.81 -7.04
CA SER A 48 -7.28 14.66 -8.00
C SER A 48 -6.39 13.45 -7.69
N SER A 49 -6.28 13.05 -6.42
CA SER A 49 -5.73 11.77 -5.95
C SER A 49 -6.67 10.62 -6.31
N ASN A 50 -6.83 10.36 -7.61
CA ASN A 50 -7.73 9.37 -8.18
C ASN A 50 -7.10 7.96 -8.28
N SER A 51 -7.85 7.00 -8.84
CA SER A 51 -7.42 5.59 -8.89
C SER A 51 -6.15 5.39 -9.72
N ARG A 52 -5.92 6.22 -10.75
CA ARG A 52 -4.66 6.17 -11.51
C ARG A 52 -3.49 6.64 -10.65
N ARG A 53 -3.66 7.70 -9.85
CA ARG A 53 -2.63 8.17 -8.91
C ARG A 53 -2.39 7.15 -7.80
N LEU A 54 -3.43 6.45 -7.33
CA LEU A 54 -3.29 5.38 -6.35
C LEU A 54 -2.44 4.22 -6.88
N ARG A 55 -2.61 3.84 -8.15
CA ARG A 55 -1.76 2.84 -8.79
C ARG A 55 -0.28 3.22 -8.74
N GLU A 56 0.03 4.49 -9.00
CA GLU A 56 1.40 5.02 -8.96
C GLU A 56 1.92 5.06 -7.53
N ALA A 57 1.09 5.50 -6.57
CA ALA A 57 1.40 5.47 -5.15
C ALA A 57 1.77 4.06 -4.67
N ILE A 58 1.05 3.02 -5.10
CA ILE A 58 1.42 1.64 -4.76
C ILE A 58 2.80 1.30 -5.33
N ALA A 59 3.12 1.69 -6.56
CA ALA A 59 4.45 1.45 -7.12
C ALA A 59 5.55 2.16 -6.30
N LEU A 60 5.30 3.39 -5.85
CA LEU A 60 6.22 4.16 -5.01
C LEU A 60 6.44 3.48 -3.65
N VAL A 61 5.37 3.08 -2.98
CA VAL A 61 5.45 2.30 -1.72
C VAL A 61 6.26 1.03 -1.91
N LEU A 62 6.09 0.34 -3.03
CA LEU A 62 6.86 -0.87 -3.33
C LEU A 62 8.35 -0.58 -3.59
N PHE A 63 8.70 0.58 -4.14
CA PHE A 63 10.10 1.00 -4.21
C PHE A 63 10.67 1.29 -2.83
N ASP A 64 9.92 1.97 -1.95
CA ASP A 64 10.36 2.25 -0.59
C ASP A 64 10.60 0.96 0.20
N VAL A 65 9.66 0.01 0.15
CA VAL A 65 9.80 -1.31 0.78
C VAL A 65 11.00 -2.06 0.23
N LYS A 66 11.23 -2.01 -1.09
CA LYS A 66 12.38 -2.66 -1.71
C LYS A 66 13.70 -2.05 -1.22
N GLU A 67 13.81 -0.73 -1.20
CA GLU A 67 14.99 -0.03 -0.69
C GLU A 67 15.24 -0.37 0.79
N GLN A 68 14.19 -0.47 1.61
CA GLN A 68 14.31 -0.89 3.00
C GLN A 68 14.79 -2.34 3.15
N CYS A 69 14.26 -3.26 2.34
CA CYS A 69 14.64 -4.67 2.40
C CYS A 69 16.05 -4.95 1.85
N THR A 70 16.53 -4.20 0.85
CA THR A 70 17.82 -4.48 0.18
C THR A 70 18.93 -3.50 0.53
N GLY A 71 18.60 -2.32 1.05
CA GLY A 71 19.53 -1.19 1.21
C GLY A 71 19.95 -0.53 -0.11
N GLU A 72 19.40 -0.96 -1.25
CA GLU A 72 19.72 -0.37 -2.56
C GLU A 72 18.89 0.89 -2.78
N SER A 73 19.55 2.05 -2.88
CA SER A 73 18.85 3.31 -3.13
C SER A 73 18.23 3.37 -4.53
N ILE A 74 16.94 3.73 -4.61
CA ILE A 74 16.18 3.80 -5.85
C ILE A 74 15.66 5.23 -6.05
N ASN A 75 16.22 5.94 -7.03
CA ASN A 75 15.75 7.28 -7.36
C ASN A 75 14.34 7.23 -7.99
N THR A 76 13.36 7.73 -7.24
CA THR A 76 11.94 7.79 -7.57
C THR A 76 11.40 9.23 -7.62
N ASP A 77 12.24 10.24 -7.43
CA ASP A 77 11.84 11.66 -7.30
C ASP A 77 11.01 12.13 -8.49
N SER A 78 11.43 11.76 -9.70
CA SER A 78 10.75 12.15 -10.94
C SER A 78 9.36 11.52 -11.13
N PHE A 79 9.00 10.55 -10.28
CA PHE A 79 7.71 9.85 -10.37
C PHE A 79 6.66 10.40 -9.41
N ARG A 80 7.07 11.26 -8.47
CA ARG A 80 6.21 11.78 -7.43
C ARG A 80 5.57 13.10 -7.86
N ASP A 81 4.26 13.19 -7.67
CA ASP A 81 3.48 14.42 -7.75
C ASP A 81 2.65 14.58 -6.47
N ASP A 82 2.06 15.74 -6.30
CA ASP A 82 1.21 16.06 -5.16
C ASP A 82 0.10 15.01 -4.91
N ASP A 83 -0.46 14.45 -5.99
CA ASP A 83 -1.63 13.58 -5.91
C ASP A 83 -1.25 12.15 -5.51
N ASN A 84 -0.16 11.61 -6.05
CA ASN A 84 0.32 10.28 -5.70
C ASN A 84 1.10 10.26 -4.37
N GLN A 85 1.81 11.35 -3.99
CA GLN A 85 2.51 11.44 -2.70
C GLN A 85 1.55 11.38 -1.51
N ARG A 86 0.38 12.03 -1.61
CA ARG A 86 -0.64 11.98 -0.54
C ARG A 86 -1.12 10.54 -0.31
N LEU A 87 -1.31 9.80 -1.39
CA LEU A 87 -1.75 8.40 -1.36
C LEU A 87 -0.64 7.47 -0.90
N GLU A 88 0.59 7.66 -1.37
CA GLU A 88 1.80 6.95 -0.93
C GLU A 88 1.94 7.04 0.58
N ARG A 89 1.90 8.26 1.12
CA ARG A 89 1.96 8.46 2.58
C ARG A 89 0.80 7.79 3.31
N ALA A 90 -0.43 7.84 2.77
CA ALA A 90 -1.59 7.21 3.40
C ALA A 90 -1.49 5.67 3.46
N LEU A 91 -0.91 5.06 2.42
CA LEU A 91 -0.62 3.63 2.37
C LEU A 91 0.49 3.26 3.37
N LEU A 92 1.61 4.00 3.39
CA LEU A 92 2.70 3.77 4.33
C LEU A 92 2.24 3.94 5.78
N MET A 93 1.39 4.92 6.08
CA MET A 93 0.83 5.09 7.43
C MET A 93 0.06 3.86 7.93
N ALA A 94 -0.38 2.95 7.05
CA ALA A 94 -1.12 1.76 7.46
C ALA A 94 -0.25 0.63 8.03
N PHE A 95 1.05 0.59 7.71
CA PHE A 95 1.92 -0.54 8.08
C PHE A 95 3.41 -0.20 8.16
N ASP A 96 3.89 0.91 7.64
CA ASP A 96 5.33 1.14 7.56
C ASP A 96 5.89 1.70 8.88
N PRO A 97 6.80 1.00 9.60
CA PRO A 97 7.38 1.48 10.84
C PRO A 97 8.33 2.67 10.67
N PHE A 98 8.78 2.97 9.46
CA PHE A 98 9.64 4.12 9.21
C PHE A 98 8.83 5.41 8.97
N THR A 99 7.57 5.26 8.55
CA THR A 99 6.63 6.36 8.32
C THR A 99 5.68 6.59 9.49
N ASN A 100 5.21 5.51 10.13
CA ASN A 100 4.28 5.56 11.26
C ASN A 100 4.96 5.12 12.57
N GLN A 101 5.13 6.09 13.46
CA GLN A 101 5.75 5.87 14.76
C GLN A 101 4.95 4.92 15.66
N GLU A 102 3.61 4.92 15.57
CA GLU A 102 2.77 3.98 16.33
C GLU A 102 2.99 2.53 15.86
N VAL A 103 3.14 2.32 14.55
CA VAL A 103 3.50 1.02 14.00
C VAL A 103 4.87 0.58 14.51
N LYS A 104 5.86 1.48 14.48
CA LYS A 104 7.20 1.21 15.01
C LYS A 104 7.17 0.80 16.48
N GLU A 105 6.40 1.52 17.29
CA GLU A 105 6.24 1.24 18.72
C GLU A 105 5.60 -0.13 18.95
N VAL A 106 4.52 -0.46 18.23
CA VAL A 106 3.89 -1.78 18.32
C VAL A 106 4.86 -2.88 17.92
N ILE A 107 5.61 -2.71 16.83
CA ILE A 107 6.57 -3.72 16.38
C ILE A 107 7.68 -3.95 17.41
N THR A 108 8.30 -2.86 17.86
CA THR A 108 9.44 -2.93 18.80
C THR A 108 9.03 -3.38 20.20
N SER A 109 7.80 -3.09 20.64
CA SER A 109 7.32 -3.44 21.98
C SER A 109 6.57 -4.78 22.06
N GLN A 110 5.91 -5.22 20.99
CA GLN A 110 4.98 -6.37 21.04
C GLN A 110 5.37 -7.55 20.14
N THR A 111 6.10 -7.34 19.04
CA THR A 111 6.32 -8.41 18.04
C THR A 111 7.77 -8.93 17.97
N THR A 112 8.70 -8.34 18.74
CA THR A 112 10.13 -8.73 18.78
C THR A 112 10.86 -8.73 17.43
N ILE A 113 10.28 -8.09 16.41
CA ILE A 113 10.91 -7.97 15.08
C ILE A 113 12.06 -6.96 15.19
N ASP A 114 13.26 -7.39 14.81
CA ASP A 114 14.39 -6.49 14.64
C ASP A 114 14.29 -5.78 13.28
N LEU A 115 13.97 -4.49 13.30
CA LEU A 115 13.87 -3.66 12.10
C LEU A 115 15.21 -3.43 11.39
N SER A 116 16.33 -3.81 12.00
CA SER A 116 17.66 -3.77 11.38
C SER A 116 18.07 -5.12 10.75
N ASP A 117 17.32 -6.19 11.01
CA ASP A 117 17.51 -7.50 10.40
C ASP A 117 16.70 -7.57 9.09
N HIS A 118 17.43 -7.72 7.98
CA HIS A 118 16.84 -7.74 6.64
C HIS A 118 15.86 -8.91 6.42
N ASP A 119 16.11 -10.08 7.00
CA ASP A 119 15.25 -11.26 6.82
C ASP A 119 13.94 -11.08 7.61
N GLN A 120 14.04 -10.54 8.83
CA GLN A 120 12.86 -10.25 9.65
C GLN A 120 12.04 -9.10 9.08
N LEU A 121 12.69 -8.06 8.57
CA LEU A 121 12.03 -6.95 7.90
C LEU A 121 11.34 -7.40 6.60
N HIS A 122 12.01 -8.25 5.82
CA HIS A 122 11.40 -8.85 4.63
C HIS A 122 10.16 -9.70 5.02
N ALA A 123 10.27 -10.54 6.05
CA ALA A 123 9.14 -11.35 6.54
C ALA A 123 7.96 -10.48 7.00
N TYR A 124 8.24 -9.34 7.64
CA TYR A 124 7.23 -8.36 8.04
C TYR A 124 6.46 -7.79 6.85
N TYR A 125 7.16 -7.42 5.77
CA TYR A 125 6.54 -6.79 4.61
C TYR A 125 5.77 -7.76 3.68
N VAL A 126 5.84 -9.08 3.89
CA VAL A 126 5.10 -10.07 3.06
C VAL A 126 3.62 -9.76 2.94
N GLU A 127 2.95 -9.54 4.06
CA GLU A 127 1.51 -9.33 4.10
C GLU A 127 1.09 -7.98 3.48
N PRO A 128 1.66 -6.82 3.88
CA PRO A 128 1.30 -5.55 3.26
C PRO A 128 1.63 -5.50 1.76
N VAL A 129 2.76 -6.05 1.31
CA VAL A 129 3.12 -6.08 -0.13
C VAL A 129 2.09 -6.89 -0.93
N ARG A 130 1.68 -8.06 -0.44
CA ARG A 130 0.64 -8.88 -1.09
C ARG A 130 -0.69 -8.14 -1.19
N CYS A 131 -1.09 -7.44 -0.13
CA CYS A 131 -2.31 -6.64 -0.11
C CYS A 131 -2.25 -5.47 -1.11
N LEU A 132 -1.12 -4.76 -1.16
CA LEU A 132 -0.88 -3.68 -2.11
C LEU A 132 -0.98 -4.16 -3.56
N LEU A 133 -0.37 -5.31 -3.88
CA LEU A 133 -0.47 -5.91 -5.22
C LEU A 133 -1.92 -6.30 -5.56
N ARG A 134 -2.67 -6.83 -4.59
CA ARG A 134 -4.09 -7.17 -4.79
C ARG A 134 -4.96 -5.95 -5.05
N ILE A 135 -4.73 -4.87 -4.29
CA ILE A 135 -5.38 -3.57 -4.51
C ILE A 135 -5.06 -3.05 -5.92
N LYS A 136 -3.79 -3.11 -6.33
CA LYS A 136 -3.35 -2.72 -7.68
C LYS A 136 -4.11 -3.48 -8.77
N GLU A 137 -4.30 -4.80 -8.64
CA GLU A 137 -5.08 -5.59 -9.62
C GLU A 137 -6.55 -5.14 -9.68
N SER A 138 -7.13 -4.80 -8.53
CA SER A 138 -8.48 -4.23 -8.45
C SER A 138 -8.54 -2.86 -9.14
N ILE A 139 -7.56 -1.99 -8.90
CA ILE A 139 -7.43 -0.69 -9.57
C ILE A 139 -7.36 -0.86 -11.08
N ASP A 140 -6.53 -1.77 -11.61
CA ASP A 140 -6.41 -1.99 -13.05
C ASP A 140 -7.76 -2.41 -13.67
N THR A 141 -8.52 -3.23 -12.95
CA THR A 141 -9.85 -3.68 -13.37
C THR A 141 -10.84 -2.52 -13.42
N TRP A 142 -10.96 -1.78 -12.31
CA TRP A 142 -11.97 -0.73 -12.19
C TRP A 142 -11.63 0.52 -12.98
N VAL A 143 -10.35 0.85 -13.17
CA VAL A 143 -9.94 1.95 -14.05
C VAL A 143 -10.31 1.65 -15.50
N LYS A 144 -10.18 0.39 -15.92
CA LYS A 144 -10.58 -0.05 -17.27
C LYS A 144 -12.10 0.02 -17.46
N GLN A 145 -12.88 -0.28 -16.42
CA GLN A 145 -14.35 -0.34 -16.52
C GLN A 145 -15.02 1.03 -16.32
N ASN A 146 -14.55 1.80 -15.33
CA ASN A 146 -15.25 2.99 -14.81
C ASN A 146 -14.40 4.27 -14.88
N GLY A 147 -13.19 4.24 -15.46
CA GLY A 147 -12.39 5.44 -15.68
C GLY A 147 -11.49 5.82 -14.49
N ALA A 148 -11.08 7.09 -14.43
CA ALA A 148 -9.99 7.52 -13.55
C ALA A 148 -10.27 7.34 -12.04
N ASP A 149 -11.54 7.36 -11.63
CA ASP A 149 -11.99 7.21 -10.25
C ASP A 149 -12.57 5.82 -9.95
N GLY A 150 -12.56 4.92 -10.94
CA GLY A 150 -13.37 3.70 -10.90
C GLY A 150 -13.16 2.81 -9.67
N TYR A 151 -11.93 2.72 -9.15
CA TYR A 151 -11.66 1.94 -7.96
C TYR A 151 -12.12 2.64 -6.68
N PHE A 152 -11.97 3.96 -6.61
CA PHE A 152 -12.50 4.76 -5.50
C PHE A 152 -14.02 4.70 -5.44
N ASP A 153 -14.71 4.77 -6.58
CA ASP A 153 -16.16 4.58 -6.65
C ASP A 153 -16.57 3.20 -6.12
N PHE A 154 -15.82 2.15 -6.49
CA PHE A 154 -16.05 0.80 -6.01
C PHE A 154 -15.90 0.68 -4.49
N ILE A 155 -14.78 1.15 -3.91
CA ILE A 155 -14.57 1.02 -2.46
C ILE A 155 -15.47 1.96 -1.65
N GLU A 156 -15.86 3.11 -2.21
CA GLU A 156 -16.86 4.01 -1.61
C GLU A 156 -18.21 3.29 -1.47
N GLN A 157 -18.66 2.58 -2.50
CA GLN A 157 -19.89 1.78 -2.45
C GLN A 157 -19.78 0.58 -1.52
N PHE A 158 -18.62 -0.09 -1.53
CA PHE A 158 -18.42 -1.33 -0.77
C PHE A 158 -18.27 -1.09 0.74
N MET A 159 -17.52 -0.05 1.14
CA MET A 159 -17.18 0.18 2.54
C MET A 159 -17.17 1.66 2.97
N GLY A 160 -17.51 2.60 2.08
CA GLY A 160 -17.44 4.04 2.38
C GLY A 160 -18.25 4.46 3.61
N SER A 161 -19.38 3.80 3.86
CA SER A 161 -20.22 4.05 5.05
C SER A 161 -19.58 3.62 6.38
N LYS A 162 -18.50 2.84 6.36
CA LYS A 162 -17.74 2.40 7.54
C LYS A 162 -16.49 3.25 7.77
N ILE A 163 -16.10 4.05 6.78
CA ILE A 163 -14.89 4.87 6.82
C ILE A 163 -15.27 6.31 7.17
N HIS A 164 -14.84 6.77 8.33
CA HIS A 164 -15.12 8.12 8.83
C HIS A 164 -13.87 8.79 9.41
N GLY A 165 -13.93 10.11 9.49
CA GLY A 165 -12.86 10.94 10.04
C GLY A 165 -11.59 10.97 9.18
N ASP A 166 -10.62 11.75 9.65
CA ASP A 166 -9.35 12.00 8.94
C ASP A 166 -8.16 11.23 9.53
N GLU A 167 -8.36 10.54 10.65
CA GLU A 167 -7.30 9.79 11.34
C GLU A 167 -6.89 8.56 10.52
N MET A 168 -5.61 8.41 10.22
CA MET A 168 -5.10 7.24 9.51
C MET A 168 -5.06 6.02 10.43
N LYS A 169 -5.57 4.90 9.96
CA LYS A 169 -5.59 3.63 10.70
C LYS A 169 -4.44 2.74 10.24
N PHE A 170 -3.98 1.87 11.11
CA PHE A 170 -2.88 0.95 10.81
C PHE A 170 -3.19 -0.46 11.31
N SER A 171 -2.40 -1.43 10.86
CA SER A 171 -2.42 -2.79 11.38
C SER A 171 -1.04 -3.39 11.37
N VAL A 172 -0.72 -4.14 12.41
CA VAL A 172 0.55 -4.87 12.55
C VAL A 172 0.22 -6.34 12.66
N LEU A 173 0.75 -7.12 11.73
CA LEU A 173 0.64 -8.57 11.73
C LEU A 173 2.02 -9.13 12.06
N ALA A 174 2.12 -9.82 13.20
CA ALA A 174 3.35 -10.51 13.54
C ALA A 174 3.52 -11.70 12.57
N PRO A 175 4.71 -11.87 11.96
CA PRO A 175 5.01 -13.08 11.22
C PRO A 175 4.89 -14.29 12.18
N LYS A 176 4.25 -15.36 11.72
CA LYS A 176 4.06 -16.60 12.49
C LYS A 176 5.35 -17.42 12.57
#